data_AF-A0A8T5XYL6-F1
#
_entry.id   AF-A0A8T5XYL6-F1
#
_cell.length_a   1.000
_cell.length_b   1.000
_cell.length_c   1.000
_cell.angle_alpha   90.00
_cell.angle_beta   90.00
_cell.angle_gamma   90.00
#
_symmetry.space_group_name_H-M   'P 1'
#
loop_
_entity.id
_entity.type
_entity.pdbx_description
1 polymer ?
#
loop_
_entity_poly.entity_id
_entity_poly.type
_entity_poly.pdbx_seq_one_letter_code
_entity_poly.pdbx_strand_id
1 'polypeptide(L)'
;MGNIQEVQSISSPENSMIILQFAWGTDMDAIAIDVRESLDQVGRFLPDDASAPSLFKFDPSMMPLMSVAVGSDEHNLVELQRLGELVAQRLERVPGVASA
;
A
#
# COMPACT_ATOMS: atom_id res chain seq x y z
N MET A 1 6.54 20.35 2.72
CA MET A 1 6.84 19.49 3.91
C MET A 1 6.04 19.78 5.19
N GLY A 2 4.90 20.50 5.14
CA GLY A 2 3.94 20.43 6.25
C GLY A 2 3.13 19.15 6.12
N ASN A 3 2.79 18.48 7.23
CA ASN A 3 1.90 17.30 7.33
C ASN A 3 2.55 15.91 7.40
N ILE A 4 3.86 15.79 7.60
CA ILE A 4 4.48 14.50 7.95
C ILE A 4 4.04 14.13 9.38
N GLN A 5 3.42 12.96 9.54
CA GLN A 5 3.08 12.38 10.84
C GLN A 5 4.17 11.47 11.36
N GLU A 6 4.74 10.63 10.49
CA GLU A 6 5.75 9.65 10.88
C GLU A 6 6.78 9.46 9.76
N VAL A 7 8.03 9.25 10.18
CA VAL A 7 9.13 8.85 9.30
C VAL A 7 9.73 7.58 9.85
N GLN A 8 9.65 6.50 9.07
CA GLN A 8 10.25 5.22 9.39
C GLN A 8 11.34 4.89 8.39
N SER A 9 12.49 4.43 8.88
CA SER A 9 13.60 3.97 8.05
C SER A 9 13.87 2.51 8.33
N ILE A 10 13.82 1.69 7.28
CA ILE A 10 14.12 0.26 7.33
C ILE A 10 15.32 0.03 6.42
N SER A 11 16.45 -0.36 7.01
CA SER A 11 17.67 -0.64 6.27
C SER A 11 17.98 -2.13 6.32
N SER A 12 18.34 -2.69 5.18
CA SER A 12 18.77 -4.08 4.99
C SER A 12 20.02 -4.07 4.11
N PRO A 13 20.78 -5.18 4.05
CA PRO A 13 21.87 -5.30 3.08
C PRO A 13 21.35 -4.93 1.68
N GLU A 14 22.07 -4.05 1.00
CA GLU A 14 21.79 -3.59 -0.37
C GLU A 14 20.51 -2.77 -0.58
N ASN A 15 19.67 -2.57 0.45
CA ASN A 15 18.42 -1.84 0.31
C ASN A 15 18.10 -0.96 1.53
N SER A 16 17.68 0.28 1.26
CA SER A 16 17.15 1.19 2.28
C SER A 16 15.77 1.68 1.86
N MET A 17 14.79 1.52 2.74
CA MET A 17 13.42 1.95 2.54
C MET A 17 13.05 3.02 3.56
N ILE A 18 12.58 4.16 3.07
CA ILE A 18 12.04 5.24 3.90
C ILE A 18 10.55 5.30 3.67
N ILE A 19 9.77 5.16 4.73
CA ILE A 19 8.32 5.26 4.73
C ILE A 19 7.94 6.59 5.37
N LEU A 20 7.31 7.46 4.57
CA LEU A 20 6.79 8.75 5.01
C LEU A 20 5.28 8.64 5.15
N GLN A 21 4.78 8.78 6.38
CA GLN A 21 3.35 8.82 6.65
C GLN A 21 2.89 10.26 6.80
N PHE A 22 1.80 10.61 6.12
CA PHE A 22 1.23 11.95 6.12
C PHE A 22 -0.13 11.95 6.80
N ALA A 23 -0.55 13.14 7.27
CA ALA A 23 -1.86 13.31 7.87
C ALA A 23 -3.01 13.06 6.87
N TRP A 24 -4.13 12.57 7.36
CA TRP A 24 -5.35 12.40 6.57
C TRP A 24 -5.76 13.69 5.86
N GLY A 25 -6.20 13.58 4.60
CA GLY A 25 -6.58 14.72 3.77
C GLY A 25 -5.40 15.49 3.17
N THR A 26 -4.16 15.04 3.37
CA THR A 26 -3.00 15.59 2.67
C THR A 26 -3.08 15.24 1.19
N ASP A 27 -2.86 16.24 0.34
CA ASP A 27 -2.72 16.04 -1.10
C ASP A 27 -1.41 15.29 -1.40
N MET A 28 -1.54 13.99 -1.65
CA MET A 28 -0.40 13.12 -1.93
C MET A 28 0.27 13.43 -3.28
N ASP A 29 -0.41 14.08 -4.22
CA ASP A 29 0.19 14.45 -5.51
C ASP A 29 1.09 15.68 -5.34
N ALA A 30 0.68 16.65 -4.52
CA ALA A 30 1.53 17.77 -4.11
C ALA A 30 2.76 17.29 -3.33
N ILE A 31 2.57 16.39 -2.37
CA ILE A 31 3.68 15.79 -1.59
C ILE A 31 4.65 15.00 -2.48
N ALA A 32 4.15 14.28 -3.49
CA ALA A 32 5.01 13.52 -4.39
C ALA A 32 5.98 14.43 -5.17
N ILE A 33 5.58 15.67 -5.46
CA ILE A 33 6.45 16.69 -6.08
C ILE A 33 7.53 17.13 -5.09
N ASP A 34 7.15 17.53 -3.87
CA ASP A 34 8.09 17.92 -2.80
C ASP A 34 9.14 16.83 -2.52
N VAL A 35 8.69 15.56 -2.44
CA VAL A 35 9.57 14.42 -2.16
C VAL A 35 10.51 14.16 -3.34
N ARG A 36 10.04 14.27 -4.58
CA ARG A 36 10.89 14.10 -5.77
C ARG A 36 11.99 15.17 -5.81
N GLU A 37 11.64 16.43 -5.55
CA GLU A 37 12.64 17.51 -5.51
C GLU A 37 13.68 17.27 -4.40
N SER A 38 13.24 16.76 -3.25
CA SER A 38 14.15 16.39 -2.16
C SER A 38 15.04 15.20 -2.53
N LEU A 39 14.49 14.18 -3.20
CA LEU A 39 15.25 13.04 -3.71
C LEU A 39 16.29 13.45 -4.75
N ASP A 40 15.96 14.40 -5.63
CA ASP A 40 16.90 14.92 -6.64
C ASP A 40 18.07 15.69 -5.98
N GLN A 41 17.82 16.38 -4.87
CA GLN A 41 18.88 17.02 -4.09
C GLN A 41 19.75 15.99 -3.36
N VAL A 42 19.13 15.00 -2.70
CA VAL A 42 19.83 13.96 -1.94
C VAL A 42 20.56 12.97 -2.86
N GLY A 43 20.05 12.75 -4.08
CA GLY A 43 20.65 11.88 -5.09
C GLY A 43 22.10 12.27 -5.43
N ARG A 44 22.46 13.55 -5.28
CA ARG A 44 23.84 14.03 -5.45
C ARG A 44 24.80 13.61 -4.34
N PHE A 45 24.26 13.15 -3.21
CA PHE A 45 25.02 12.64 -2.06
C PHE A 45 24.99 11.12 -1.98
N LEU A 46 24.26 10.45 -2.88
CA LEU A 46 24.28 9.00 -2.97
C LEU A 46 25.61 8.54 -3.60
N PRO A 47 26.15 7.40 -3.15
CA PRO A 47 27.29 6.75 -3.79
C PRO A 47 27.04 6.43 -5.28
N ASP A 48 28.10 6.41 -6.10
CA ASP A 48 28.00 6.14 -7.55
C ASP A 48 27.47 4.74 -7.88
N ASP A 49 27.59 3.78 -6.95
CA ASP A 49 27.09 2.41 -7.06
C ASP A 49 25.62 2.28 -6.61
N ALA A 50 25.03 3.33 -6.03
CA ALA A 50 23.64 3.33 -5.63
C ALA A 50 22.71 3.52 -6.85
N SER A 51 21.68 2.68 -6.94
CA SER A 51 20.64 2.87 -7.95
C SER A 51 19.80 4.11 -7.63
N ALA A 52 19.21 4.71 -8.68
CA ALA A 52 18.30 5.84 -8.50
C ALA A 52 17.14 5.47 -7.55
N PRO A 53 16.84 6.30 -6.54
CA PRO A 53 15.76 6.02 -5.61
C PRO A 53 14.41 6.05 -6.33
N SER A 54 13.52 5.14 -5.97
CA SER A 54 12.16 5.10 -6.50
C SER A 54 11.16 5.65 -5.49
N LEU A 55 10.15 6.36 -5.99
CA LEU A 55 9.05 6.87 -5.19
C LEU A 55 7.80 6.03 -5.44
N PHE A 56 7.23 5.47 -4.38
CA PHE A 56 5.98 4.71 -4.46
C PHE A 56 4.90 5.40 -3.63
N LYS A 57 3.75 5.67 -4.26
CA LYS A 57 2.56 6.15 -3.55
C LYS A 57 1.81 4.92 -3.04
N PHE A 58 1.61 4.88 -1.73
CA PHE A 58 0.91 3.78 -1.07
C PHE A 58 -0.38 4.28 -0.44
N ASP A 59 -1.50 3.61 -0.73
CA ASP A 59 -2.80 3.89 -0.13
C ASP A 59 -3.20 2.74 0.81
N PRO A 60 -3.22 2.96 2.13
CA PRO A 60 -3.64 1.96 3.11
C PRO A 60 -5.09 1.52 2.93
N SER A 61 -5.97 2.32 2.29
CA SER A 61 -7.36 1.91 2.07
C SER A 61 -7.50 0.78 1.05
N MET A 62 -6.46 0.55 0.24
CA MET A 62 -6.41 -0.57 -0.70
C MET A 62 -5.92 -1.87 -0.04
N MET A 63 -5.41 -1.83 1.20
CA MET A 63 -5.06 -3.06 1.89
C MET A 63 -6.32 -3.80 2.34
N PRO A 64 -6.46 -5.09 2.00
CA PRO A 64 -7.56 -5.88 2.52
C PRO A 64 -7.41 -5.97 4.05
N LEU A 65 -8.46 -5.59 4.77
CA LEU A 65 -8.52 -5.78 6.23
C LEU A 65 -8.60 -7.26 6.61
N MET A 66 -9.14 -8.08 5.71
CA MET A 66 -9.30 -9.53 5.87
C MET A 66 -9.20 -10.20 4.51
N SER A 67 -8.57 -11.38 4.47
CA SER A 67 -8.57 -12.26 3.29
C SER A 67 -9.22 -13.58 3.68
N VAL A 68 -10.14 -14.07 2.83
CA VAL A 68 -10.89 -15.31 3.05
C VAL A 68 -10.65 -16.26 1.89
N ALA A 69 -10.22 -17.48 2.19
CA ALA A 69 -10.07 -18.55 1.21
C ALA A 69 -11.18 -19.60 1.39
N VAL A 70 -11.77 -20.04 0.28
CA VAL A 70 -12.81 -21.08 0.27
C VAL A 70 -12.29 -22.31 -0.46
N GLY A 71 -12.38 -23.47 0.18
CA GLY A 71 -11.97 -24.77 -0.39
C GLY A 71 -12.97 -25.87 -0.03
N SER A 72 -13.04 -26.90 -0.88
CA SER A 72 -13.85 -28.11 -0.68
C SER A 72 -13.25 -29.28 -1.42
N ASP A 73 -13.35 -30.47 -0.84
CA ASP A 73 -12.95 -31.75 -1.47
C ASP A 73 -14.08 -32.33 -2.33
N GLU A 74 -15.32 -31.88 -2.14
CA GLU A 74 -16.52 -32.41 -2.82
C GLU A 74 -17.06 -31.49 -3.91
N HIS A 75 -16.76 -30.18 -3.83
CA HIS A 75 -17.28 -29.16 -4.75
C HIS A 75 -16.25 -28.75 -5.81
N ASN A 76 -16.73 -28.53 -7.04
CA ASN A 76 -15.88 -28.04 -8.13
C ASN A 76 -15.65 -26.51 -8.02
N LEU A 77 -14.67 -26.00 -8.77
CA LEU A 77 -14.29 -24.58 -8.73
C LEU A 77 -15.43 -23.60 -9.06
N VAL A 78 -16.35 -23.98 -9.94
CA VAL A 78 -17.50 -23.11 -10.32
C VAL A 78 -18.47 -22.99 -9.16
N GLU A 79 -18.74 -24.09 -8.45
CA GLU A 79 -19.57 -24.09 -7.25
C GLU A 79 -18.92 -23.30 -6.11
N LEU A 80 -17.61 -23.48 -5.92
CA LEU A 80 -16.83 -22.74 -4.92
C LEU A 80 -16.80 -21.23 -5.21
N GLN A 81 -16.66 -20.84 -6.48
CA GLN A 81 -16.74 -19.42 -6.87
C GLN A 81 -18.10 -18.84 -6.54
N ARG A 82 -19.19 -19.53 -6.88
CA ARG A 82 -20.56 -19.07 -6.58
C ARG A 82 -20.82 -18.94 -5.07
N LEU A 83 -20.28 -19.87 -4.28
CA LEU A 83 -20.34 -19.81 -2.82
C LEU A 83 -19.54 -18.62 -2.28
N GLY A 84 -18.33 -18.41 -2.81
CA GLY A 84 -17.49 -17.26 -2.49
C GLY A 84 -18.19 -15.93 -2.76
N GLU A 85 -18.80 -15.77 -3.94
CA GLU A 85 -19.58 -14.57 -4.30
C GLU A 85 -20.77 -14.34 -3.35
N LEU A 86 -21.46 -15.41 -2.93
CA LEU A 86 -22.58 -15.29 -1.99
C LEU A 86 -22.11 -14.90 -0.58
N VAL A 87 -20.93 -15.36 -0.16
CA VAL A 87 -20.30 -14.94 1.10
C VAL A 87 -19.84 -13.50 1.01
N ALA A 88 -19.17 -13.10 -0.07
CA ALA A 88 -18.73 -11.73 -0.31
C ALA A 88 -19.91 -10.73 -0.28
N GLN A 89 -20.99 -11.01 -1.03
CA GLN A 89 -22.20 -10.18 -1.01
C GLN A 89 -22.84 -10.05 0.38
N ARG A 90 -22.71 -11.05 1.24
CA ARG A 90 -23.21 -10.97 2.62
C ARG A 90 -22.31 -10.10 3.50
N LEU A 91 -21.00 -10.15 3.29
CA LEU A 91 -20.01 -9.33 4.00
C LEU A 91 -20.10 -7.86 3.59
N GLU A 92 -20.32 -7.55 2.31
CA GLU A 92 -20.54 -6.18 1.83
C GLU A 92 -21.74 -5.47 2.48
N ARG A 93 -22.72 -6.24 2.97
CA ARG A 93 -23.90 -5.67 3.67
C ARG A 93 -23.61 -5.25 5.11
N VAL A 94 -22.46 -5.63 5.67
CA VAL A 94 -22.08 -5.24 7.03
C VAL A 94 -21.67 -3.76 7.02
N PRO A 95 -22.27 -2.91 7.88
CA PRO A 95 -21.90 -1.50 7.96
C PRO A 95 -20.40 -1.33 8.20
N GLY A 96 -19.72 -0.59 7.31
CA GLY A 96 -18.28 -0.32 7.39
C GLY A 96 -17.41 -1.17 6.46
N VAL A 97 -17.98 -2.11 5.70
CA VAL A 97 -17.26 -2.85 4.65
C VAL A 97 -17.31 -2.07 3.35
N ALA A 98 -16.16 -1.62 2.85
CA ALA A 98 -16.05 -0.84 1.62
C ALA A 98 -16.08 -1.74 0.36
N SER A 99 -15.51 -2.94 0.44
CA SER A 99 -15.52 -3.99 -0.59
C SER A 99 -15.10 -5.32 0.08
N ALA A 100 -15.68 -6.45 -0.33
CA ALA A 100 -15.30 -7.79 0.15
C ALA A 100 -14.80 -8.69 -0.99
#